data_AF-A0A7C3XUD9-F1
#
_entry.id   AF-A0A7C3XUD9-F1
#
_cell.length_a   1.000
_cell.length_b   1.000
_cell.length_c   1.000
_cell.angle_alpha   90.00
_cell.angle_beta   90.00
_cell.angle_gamma   90.00
#
_symmetry.space_group_name_H-M   'P 1'
#
loop_
_entity.id
_entity.type
_entity.pdbx_description
1 polymer ?
#
loop_
_entity_poly.entity_id
_entity_poly.type
_entity_poly.pdbx_seq_one_letter_code
_entity_poly.pdbx_strand_id
1 'polypeptide(L)'
;MKPEIQKRRSFLGLFYVDKLRFWYFKYIIGGIIIAILFAAISINIALSQSAKIIKTLSEQAEKTAVTLSLDTIVEIVKNTQMRIRNALVVETVVLIIIGFFVSLYFANKITGAIKRINREVDEMIEGKTEFRKIYVRKGDYLKPFIDILNKVIELNIKKKE
;
A
#
# COMPACT_ATOMS: atom_id res chain seq x y z
N MET A 1 37.48 21.19 -29.78
CA MET A 1 37.04 21.30 -28.36
C MET A 1 35.60 20.81 -28.26
N LYS A 2 35.33 19.73 -27.54
CA LYS A 2 33.96 19.30 -27.22
C LYS A 2 33.43 20.18 -26.08
N PRO A 3 32.20 20.72 -26.15
CA PRO A 3 31.66 21.49 -25.05
C PRO A 3 31.35 20.55 -23.88
N GLU A 4 31.94 20.84 -22.71
CA GLU A 4 31.54 20.23 -21.44
C GLU A 4 30.11 20.66 -21.12
N ILE A 5 29.17 19.73 -21.26
CA ILE A 5 27.80 19.90 -20.77
C ILE A 5 27.86 19.78 -19.25
N GLN A 6 28.03 20.91 -18.56
CA GLN A 6 27.80 20.98 -17.12
C GLN A 6 26.35 20.57 -16.83
N LYS A 7 26.17 19.35 -16.30
CA LYS A 7 24.90 18.88 -15.73
C LYS A 7 24.55 19.75 -14.52
N ARG A 8 23.90 20.88 -14.74
CA ARG A 8 23.13 21.58 -13.68
C ARG A 8 22.03 20.62 -13.25
N ARG A 9 22.24 19.92 -12.13
CA ARG A 9 21.18 19.19 -11.44
C ARG A 9 20.14 20.22 -11.01
N SER A 10 19.06 20.32 -11.78
CA SER A 10 17.92 21.18 -11.49
C SER A 10 17.39 20.82 -10.10
N PHE A 11 17.38 21.80 -9.20
CA PHE A 11 16.83 21.72 -7.83
C PHE A 11 15.43 21.08 -7.83
N LEU A 12 14.61 21.34 -8.86
CA LEU A 12 13.29 20.76 -9.04
C LEU A 12 13.31 19.21 -9.13
N GLY A 13 14.34 18.61 -9.74
CA GLY A 13 14.46 17.16 -9.84
C GLY A 13 14.59 16.45 -8.48
N LEU A 14 15.14 17.13 -7.47
CA LEU A 14 15.18 16.62 -6.09
C LEU A 14 13.79 16.67 -5.44
N PHE A 15 13.10 17.81 -5.52
CA PHE A 15 11.76 17.99 -4.91
C PHE A 15 10.67 17.09 -5.52
N TYR A 16 10.81 16.69 -6.80
CA TYR A 16 9.85 15.82 -7.47
C TYR A 16 9.97 14.35 -7.07
N VAL A 17 11.19 13.85 -6.88
CA VAL A 17 11.43 12.51 -6.32
C VAL A 17 10.93 12.45 -4.88
N ASP A 18 11.10 13.54 -4.11
CA ASP A 18 10.60 13.62 -2.74
C ASP A 18 9.08 13.61 -2.66
N LYS A 19 8.34 14.26 -3.57
CA LYS A 19 6.86 14.21 -3.57
C LYS A 19 6.29 12.81 -3.82
N LEU A 20 6.85 12.05 -4.76
CA LEU A 20 6.39 10.69 -5.05
C LEU A 20 6.77 9.73 -3.91
N ARG A 21 8.01 9.85 -3.40
CA ARG A 21 8.46 9.12 -2.21
C ARG A 21 7.62 9.44 -0.99
N PHE A 22 7.26 10.70 -0.78
CA PHE A 22 6.43 11.15 0.33
C PHE A 22 4.99 10.62 0.24
N TRP A 23 4.41 10.57 -0.97
CA TRP A 23 3.11 9.93 -1.19
C TRP A 23 3.16 8.43 -0.91
N TYR A 24 4.17 7.73 -1.43
CA TYR A 24 4.36 6.31 -1.18
C TYR A 24 4.59 6.02 0.32
N PHE A 25 5.39 6.85 0.99
CA PHE A 25 5.66 6.78 2.42
C PHE A 25 4.39 6.99 3.26
N LYS A 26 3.55 7.97 2.91
CA LYS A 26 2.23 8.16 3.55
C LYS A 26 1.33 6.94 3.41
N TYR A 27 1.32 6.31 2.25
CA TYR A 27 0.54 5.10 2.02
C TYR A 27 1.06 3.90 2.81
N ILE A 28 2.38 3.71 2.86
CA ILE A 28 2.99 2.64 3.69
C ILE A 28 2.67 2.86 5.15
N ILE A 29 2.89 4.08 5.67
CA ILE A 29 2.58 4.39 7.07
C ILE A 29 1.09 4.21 7.36
N GLY A 30 0.22 4.69 6.47
CA GLY A 30 -1.23 4.50 6.60
C GLY A 30 -1.61 3.02 6.65
N GLY A 31 -1.02 2.19 5.79
CA GLY A 31 -1.22 0.74 5.78
C GLY A 31 -0.75 0.08 7.08
N ILE A 32 0.42 0.46 7.59
CA ILE A 32 0.95 -0.04 8.87
C ILE A 32 0.02 0.34 10.03
N ILE A 33 -0.43 1.60 10.09
CA ILE A 33 -1.34 2.08 11.15
C ILE A 33 -2.67 1.30 11.11
N ILE A 34 -3.23 1.09 9.92
CA ILE A 34 -4.46 0.31 9.75
C ILE A 34 -4.25 -1.13 10.20
N ALA A 35 -3.13 -1.76 9.83
CA ALA A 35 -2.81 -3.12 10.25
C ALA A 35 -2.68 -3.23 11.79
N ILE A 36 -2.00 -2.28 12.44
CA ILE A 36 -1.90 -2.24 13.91
C ILE A 36 -3.27 -2.09 14.56
N LEU A 37 -4.14 -1.23 14.01
CA LEU A 37 -5.50 -1.04 14.52
C LEU A 37 -6.34 -2.31 14.40
N PHE A 38 -6.27 -3.00 13.26
CA PHE A 38 -6.94 -4.29 13.07
C PHE A 38 -6.44 -5.32 14.09
N ALA A 39 -5.12 -5.41 14.30
CA ALA A 39 -4.53 -6.34 15.26
C ALA A 39 -4.99 -6.06 16.68
N ALA A 40 -5.01 -4.79 17.07
CA ALA A 40 -5.47 -4.37 18.40
C ALA A 40 -6.96 -4.72 18.61
N ILE A 41 -7.82 -4.51 17.59
CA ILE A 41 -9.24 -4.86 17.64
C ILE A 41 -9.42 -6.38 17.76
N SER A 42 -8.71 -7.17 16.94
CA SER A 42 -8.78 -8.64 16.97
C SER A 42 -8.37 -9.19 18.34
N ILE A 43 -7.26 -8.70 18.90
CA ILE A 43 -6.78 -9.10 20.22
C ILE A 43 -7.81 -8.75 21.29
N ASN A 44 -8.38 -7.54 21.26
CA ASN A 44 -9.38 -7.11 22.23
C ASN A 44 -10.66 -7.97 22.17
N ILE A 45 -11.16 -8.27 20.96
CA ILE A 45 -12.31 -9.15 20.78
C ILE A 45 -12.01 -10.55 21.36
N ALA A 46 -10.83 -11.10 21.06
CA ALA A 46 -10.44 -12.42 21.54
C ALA A 46 -10.35 -12.46 23.08
N LEU A 47 -9.70 -11.47 23.69
CA LEU A 47 -9.60 -11.33 25.15
C LEU A 47 -10.97 -11.15 25.81
N SER A 48 -11.85 -10.32 25.23
CA SER A 48 -13.20 -10.11 25.72
C SER A 48 -14.03 -11.40 25.72
N GLN A 49 -13.92 -12.21 24.66
CA GLN A 49 -14.61 -13.51 24.61
C GLN A 49 -14.05 -14.49 25.65
N SER A 50 -12.73 -14.54 25.82
CA SER A 50 -12.11 -15.39 26.85
C SER A 50 -12.52 -14.98 28.26
N ALA A 51 -12.57 -13.69 28.55
CA ALA A 51 -13.04 -13.17 29.84
C ALA A 51 -14.51 -13.57 30.11
N LYS A 52 -15.38 -13.52 29.10
CA LYS A 52 -16.77 -13.97 29.22
C LYS A 52 -16.86 -15.46 29.56
N ILE A 53 -16.07 -16.30 28.89
CA ILE A 53 -16.04 -17.75 29.13
C ILE A 53 -15.60 -18.04 30.57
N ILE A 54 -14.50 -17.41 31.01
CA ILE A 54 -14.00 -17.55 32.38
C ILE A 54 -15.06 -17.12 33.40
N LYS A 55 -15.75 -16.00 33.15
CA LYS A 55 -16.82 -15.52 34.02
C LYS A 55 -17.98 -16.52 34.12
N THR A 56 -18.49 -17.04 33.00
CA THR A 56 -19.57 -18.04 33.04
C THR A 56 -19.16 -19.32 33.75
N LEU A 57 -17.89 -19.75 33.60
CA LEU A 57 -17.39 -20.94 34.26
C LEU A 57 -17.20 -20.71 35.76
N SER A 58 -16.74 -19.52 36.16
CA SER A 58 -16.66 -19.12 37.57
C SER A 58 -18.05 -19.10 38.22
N GLU A 59 -19.03 -18.50 37.56
CA GLU A 59 -20.42 -18.45 38.05
C GLU A 59 -21.06 -19.84 38.15
N GLN A 60 -20.72 -20.76 37.23
CA GLN A 60 -21.18 -22.15 37.29
C GLN A 60 -20.50 -22.94 38.41
N ALA A 61 -19.20 -22.78 38.61
CA ALA A 61 -18.44 -23.43 39.68
C ALA A 61 -18.93 -22.99 41.06
N GLU A 62 -19.21 -21.69 41.24
CA GLU A 62 -19.76 -21.13 42.48
C GLU A 62 -21.16 -21.68 42.79
N LYS A 63 -22.02 -21.83 41.77
CA LYS A 63 -23.37 -22.39 41.93
C LYS A 63 -23.40 -23.89 42.20
N THR A 64 -22.37 -24.63 41.79
CA THR A 64 -22.33 -26.10 41.91
C THR A 64 -21.42 -26.62 43.02
N ALA A 65 -20.69 -25.74 43.73
CA ALA A 65 -19.68 -26.09 44.74
C ALA A 65 -18.61 -27.07 44.23
N VAL A 66 -18.38 -27.11 42.90
CA VAL A 66 -17.37 -27.96 42.28
C VAL A 66 -16.06 -27.17 42.18
N THR A 67 -15.00 -27.68 42.81
CA THR A 67 -13.64 -27.21 42.57
C THR A 67 -13.26 -27.50 41.12
N LEU A 68 -13.02 -26.45 40.33
CA LEU A 68 -12.54 -26.57 38.94
C LEU A 68 -11.26 -27.43 38.92
N SER A 69 -11.30 -28.55 38.19
CA SER A 69 -10.12 -29.40 38.04
C SER A 69 -9.06 -28.69 37.20
N LEU A 70 -7.80 -29.03 37.45
CA LEU A 70 -6.67 -28.47 36.71
C LEU A 70 -6.77 -28.78 35.21
N ASP A 71 -7.38 -29.92 34.85
CA ASP A 71 -7.67 -30.31 33.46
C ASP A 71 -8.66 -29.35 32.78
N THR A 72 -9.71 -28.93 33.48
CA THR A 72 -10.67 -27.95 32.95
C THR A 72 -10.00 -26.60 32.70
N ILE A 73 -9.09 -26.17 33.59
CA ILE A 73 -8.32 -24.93 33.41
C ILE A 73 -7.42 -25.02 32.18
N VAL A 74 -6.70 -26.13 32.01
CA VAL A 74 -5.84 -26.38 30.85
C VAL A 74 -6.64 -26.37 29.55
N GLU A 75 -7.84 -26.96 29.55
CA GLU A 75 -8.72 -26.98 28.38
C GLU A 75 -9.22 -25.59 28.00
N ILE A 76 -9.62 -24.76 28.98
CA ILE A 76 -10.02 -23.37 28.75
C ILE A 76 -8.88 -22.55 28.14
N VAL A 77 -7.66 -22.72 28.65
CA VAL A 77 -6.47 -22.04 28.14
C VAL A 77 -6.17 -22.47 26.71
N LYS A 78 -6.20 -23.77 26.41
CA LYS A 78 -6.01 -24.30 25.04
C LYS A 78 -7.07 -23.77 24.07
N ASN A 79 -8.34 -23.78 24.48
CA ASN A 79 -9.43 -23.27 23.64
C ASN A 79 -9.32 -21.77 23.39
N THR A 80 -8.91 -21.00 24.39
CA THR A 80 -8.61 -19.57 24.26
C THR A 80 -7.45 -19.33 23.30
N GLN A 81 -6.35 -20.07 23.46
CA GLN A 81 -5.18 -19.97 22.60
C GLN A 81 -5.53 -20.29 21.14
N MET A 82 -6.33 -21.34 20.89
CA MET A 82 -6.78 -21.68 19.54
C MET A 82 -7.65 -20.58 18.92
N ARG A 83 -8.54 -19.94 19.69
CA ARG A 83 -9.37 -18.84 19.20
C ARG A 83 -8.53 -17.61 18.84
N ILE A 84 -7.59 -17.23 19.70
CA ILE A 84 -6.64 -16.12 19.42
C ILE A 84 -5.84 -16.43 18.15
N ARG A 85 -5.28 -17.65 18.05
CA ARG A 85 -4.53 -18.07 16.87
C ARG A 85 -5.38 -17.96 15.60
N ASN A 86 -6.60 -18.47 15.63
CA ASN A 86 -7.48 -18.44 14.45
C ASN A 86 -7.87 -17.01 14.07
N ALA A 87 -8.14 -16.13 15.05
CA ALA A 87 -8.41 -14.72 14.79
C ALA A 87 -7.22 -14.03 14.09
N LEU A 88 -5.99 -14.25 14.57
CA LEU A 88 -4.78 -13.69 13.98
C LEU A 88 -4.53 -14.23 12.55
N VAL A 89 -4.82 -15.51 12.30
CA VAL A 89 -4.71 -16.11 10.96
C VAL A 89 -5.71 -15.46 10.00
N VAL A 90 -6.97 -15.34 10.39
CA VAL A 90 -8.00 -14.70 9.55
C VAL A 90 -7.62 -13.26 9.25
N GLU A 91 -7.16 -12.52 10.25
CA GLU A 91 -6.70 -11.15 10.07
C GLU A 91 -5.53 -11.06 9.08
N THR A 92 -4.53 -11.93 9.22
CA THR A 92 -3.38 -11.99 8.32
C THR A 92 -3.82 -12.21 6.88
N VAL A 93 -4.76 -13.13 6.65
CA VAL A 93 -5.32 -13.39 5.32
C VAL A 93 -6.02 -12.15 4.76
N VAL A 94 -6.83 -11.46 5.55
CA VAL A 94 -7.51 -10.22 5.15
C VAL A 94 -6.50 -9.13 4.76
N LEU A 95 -5.45 -8.94 5.56
CA LEU A 95 -4.39 -7.96 5.29
C LEU A 95 -3.62 -8.29 3.99
N ILE A 96 -3.34 -9.57 3.74
CA ILE A 96 -2.71 -10.02 2.48
C ILE A 96 -3.61 -9.67 1.29
N ILE A 97 -4.91 -9.95 1.36
CA ILE A 97 -5.87 -9.67 0.29
C ILE A 97 -5.92 -8.16 0.01
N ILE A 98 -6.06 -7.34 1.06
CA ILE A 98 -6.07 -5.88 0.92
C ILE A 98 -4.76 -5.38 0.30
N GLY A 99 -3.61 -5.86 0.80
CA GLY A 99 -2.29 -5.51 0.29
C GLY A 99 -2.10 -5.87 -1.18
N PHE A 100 -2.63 -7.03 -1.61
CA PHE A 100 -2.62 -7.45 -3.00
C PHE A 100 -3.41 -6.51 -3.90
N PHE A 101 -4.65 -6.17 -3.53
CA PHE A 101 -5.49 -5.25 -4.32
C PHE A 101 -4.90 -3.84 -4.40
N VAL A 102 -4.35 -3.33 -3.30
CA VAL A 102 -3.66 -2.04 -3.28
C VAL A 102 -2.45 -2.08 -4.21
N SER A 103 -1.65 -3.14 -4.14
CA SER A 103 -0.48 -3.31 -5.02
C SER A 103 -0.87 -3.34 -6.50
N LEU A 104 -1.93 -4.09 -6.86
CA LEU A 104 -2.46 -4.09 -8.22
C LEU A 104 -2.94 -2.72 -8.68
N TYR A 105 -3.64 -1.99 -7.81
CA TYR A 105 -4.10 -0.63 -8.12
C TYR A 105 -2.92 0.30 -8.45
N PHE A 106 -1.85 0.27 -7.64
CA PHE A 106 -0.64 1.05 -7.90
C PHE A 106 0.10 0.58 -9.15
N ALA A 107 0.28 -0.72 -9.32
CA ALA A 107 0.93 -1.29 -10.49
C ALA A 107 0.23 -0.81 -11.76
N ASN A 108 -1.10 -0.94 -11.85
CA ASN A 108 -1.87 -0.52 -13.02
C ASN A 108 -1.79 0.99 -13.31
N LYS A 109 -1.78 1.82 -12.26
CA LYS A 109 -1.62 3.27 -12.38
C LYS A 109 -0.24 3.67 -12.90
N ILE A 110 0.82 2.98 -12.46
CA ILE A 110 2.21 3.29 -12.82
C ILE A 110 2.55 2.65 -14.17
N THR A 111 2.46 1.33 -14.29
CA THR A 111 2.87 0.59 -15.50
C THR A 111 2.03 0.99 -16.71
N GLY A 112 0.72 1.21 -16.52
CA GLY A 112 -0.15 1.68 -17.58
C GLY A 112 0.23 3.07 -18.10
N ALA A 113 0.66 3.98 -17.21
CA ALA A 113 1.17 5.29 -17.61
C ALA A 113 2.53 5.16 -18.31
N ILE A 114 3.47 4.38 -17.78
CA ILE A 114 4.79 4.14 -18.40
C ILE A 114 4.64 3.56 -19.81
N LYS A 115 3.81 2.52 -19.98
CA LYS A 115 3.62 1.88 -21.28
C LYS A 115 3.06 2.85 -22.33
N ARG A 116 2.16 3.76 -21.91
CA ARG A 116 1.65 4.82 -22.79
C ARG A 116 2.74 5.81 -23.18
N ILE A 117 3.54 6.26 -22.22
CA ILE A 117 4.65 7.19 -22.46
C ILE A 117 5.64 6.56 -23.44
N ASN A 118 6.11 5.34 -23.16
CA ASN A 118 7.09 4.67 -24.01
C ASN A 118 6.57 4.55 -25.44
N ARG A 119 5.34 4.04 -25.62
CA ARG A 119 4.75 3.90 -26.95
C ARG A 119 4.69 5.23 -27.70
N GLU A 120 4.19 6.30 -27.08
CA GLU A 120 4.08 7.59 -27.76
C GLU A 120 5.44 8.24 -28.04
N VAL A 121 6.41 8.08 -27.15
CA VAL A 121 7.77 8.57 -27.38
C VAL A 121 8.44 7.78 -28.51
N ASP A 122 8.34 6.46 -28.52
CA ASP A 122 8.92 5.60 -29.54
C ASP A 122 8.32 5.91 -30.93
N GLU A 123 6.99 6.07 -31.02
CA GLU A 123 6.30 6.46 -32.26
C GLU A 123 6.76 7.83 -32.79
N MET A 124 7.08 8.79 -31.91
CA MET A 124 7.61 10.10 -32.31
C MET A 124 9.08 10.01 -32.75
N ILE A 125 9.90 9.22 -32.06
CA ILE A 125 11.33 9.05 -32.38
C ILE A 125 11.49 8.30 -33.71
N GLU A 126 10.67 7.28 -33.95
CA GLU A 126 10.68 6.51 -35.20
C GLU A 126 10.09 7.28 -36.39
N GLY A 127 9.57 8.50 -36.17
CA GLY A 127 8.98 9.34 -37.21
C GLY A 127 7.62 8.84 -37.72
N LYS A 128 7.01 7.88 -37.03
CA LYS A 128 5.67 7.35 -37.37
C LYS A 128 4.56 8.34 -37.05
N THR A 129 4.81 9.27 -36.12
CA THR A 129 3.87 10.33 -35.72
C THR A 129 4.61 11.65 -35.52
N GLU A 130 3.91 12.76 -35.72
CA GLU A 130 4.44 14.09 -35.42
C GLU A 130 4.67 14.28 -33.91
N PHE A 131 5.65 15.13 -33.57
CA PHE A 131 5.87 15.51 -32.18
C PHE A 131 4.62 16.24 -31.64
N ARG A 132 3.97 15.61 -30.66
CA ARG A 132 2.77 16.15 -29.99
C ARG A 132 2.87 15.96 -28.49
N LYS A 133 2.02 16.64 -27.73
CA LYS A 133 1.94 16.45 -26.28
C LYS A 133 1.42 15.05 -25.96
N ILE A 134 2.10 14.35 -25.06
CA ILE A 134 1.68 13.09 -24.51
C ILE A 134 0.57 13.33 -23.50
N TYR A 135 -0.56 12.66 -23.68
CA TYR A 135 -1.72 12.78 -22.80
C TYR A 135 -1.74 11.67 -21.76
N VAL A 136 -2.03 12.03 -20.51
CA VAL A 136 -2.27 11.05 -19.43
C VAL A 136 -3.58 11.28 -18.73
N ARG A 137 -4.07 10.19 -18.12
CA ARG A 137 -5.36 10.19 -17.44
C ARG A 137 -5.27 11.02 -16.17
N LYS A 138 -6.40 11.63 -15.80
CA LYS A 138 -6.53 12.37 -14.54
C LYS A 138 -6.26 11.42 -13.37
N GLY A 139 -5.26 11.76 -12.56
CA GLY A 139 -4.84 10.95 -11.41
C GLY A 139 -3.85 9.83 -11.72
N ASP A 140 -3.19 9.84 -12.88
CA ASP A 140 -1.95 9.06 -13.08
C ASP A 140 -0.83 9.66 -12.23
N TYR A 141 -0.14 8.84 -11.45
CA TYR A 141 0.93 9.30 -10.56
C TYR A 141 2.12 9.93 -11.30
N LEU A 142 2.29 9.60 -12.59
CA LEU A 142 3.36 10.11 -13.45
C LEU A 142 3.02 11.42 -14.16
N LYS A 143 1.84 12.01 -13.93
CA LYS A 143 1.45 13.28 -14.56
C LYS A 143 2.54 14.37 -14.46
N PRO A 144 3.17 14.64 -13.29
CA PRO A 144 4.18 15.69 -13.22
C PRO A 144 5.42 15.42 -14.07
N PHE A 145 5.82 14.15 -14.20
CA PHE A 145 6.93 13.76 -15.08
C PHE A 145 6.58 14.02 -16.55
N ILE A 146 5.34 13.75 -16.93
CA ILE A 146 4.86 13.93 -18.30
C ILE A 146 4.68 15.40 -18.64
N ASP A 147 4.28 16.23 -17.68
CA ASP A 147 4.26 17.68 -17.85
C ASP A 147 5.66 18.23 -18.17
N ILE A 148 6.71 17.69 -17.54
CA ILE A 148 8.11 18.03 -17.86
C ILE A 148 8.47 17.52 -19.26
N LEU A 149 8.13 16.28 -19.58
CA LEU A 149 8.40 15.69 -20.88
C LEU A 149 7.75 16.50 -22.01
N ASN A 150 6.50 16.91 -21.83
CA ASN A 150 5.75 17.74 -22.78
C ASN A 150 6.40 19.11 -22.99
N LYS A 151 6.99 19.72 -21.95
CA LYS A 151 7.77 20.95 -22.11
C LYS A 151 9.02 20.74 -22.97
N VAL A 152 9.69 19.60 -22.82
CA VAL A 152 10.86 19.26 -23.65
C VAL A 152 10.45 19.03 -25.11
N ILE A 153 9.32 18.37 -25.32
CA ILE A 153 8.74 18.15 -26.67
C ILE A 153 8.40 19.50 -27.31
N GLU A 154 7.71 20.40 -26.62
CA GLU A 154 7.37 21.75 -27.12
C GLU A 154 8.60 22.55 -27.55
N LEU A 155 9.69 22.50 -26.79
CA LEU A 155 10.93 23.19 -27.14
C LEU A 155 11.58 22.66 -28.42
N ASN A 156 11.42 21.36 -28.72
CA ASN A 156 11.94 20.77 -29.94
C ASN A 156 11.03 21.05 -31.15
N ILE A 157 9.71 21.12 -30.97
CA ILE A 157 8.77 21.53 -32.02
C ILE A 157 9.08 22.96 -32.48
N LYS A 158 9.19 23.91 -31.54
CA LYS A 158 9.52 25.32 -31.83
C LYS A 158 10.88 25.56 -32.48
N LYS A 159 11.78 24.58 -32.44
CA LYS A 159 13.10 24.65 -33.08
C LYS A 159 13.11 24.17 -34.52
N LYS A 160 12.06 23.45 -34.94
CA LYS A 160 11.91 22.93 -36.31
C LYS A 160 11.07 23.85 -37.20
N GLU A 161 10.25 24.71 -36.61
CA GLU A 161 9.64 25.89 -37.25
C GLU A 161 10.68 27.00 -37.45
#